data_AF-N1W3W7-F1
#
_entry.id   AF-N1W3W7-F1
#
_cell.length_a   1.000
_cell.length_b   1.000
_cell.length_c   1.000
_cell.angle_alpha   90.00
_cell.angle_beta   90.00
_cell.angle_gamma   90.00
#
_symmetry.space_group_name_H-M   'P 1'
#
loop_
_entity.id
_entity.type
_entity.pdbx_description
1 polymer ?
#
loop_
_entity_poly.entity_id
_entity_poly.type
_entity_poly.pdbx_seq_one_letter_code
_entity_poly.pdbx_strand_id
1 'polypeptide(L)'
;MRPFVVLIFALSLGFCTSEPQKNPTRDPYSLETLIFLEEVLLDVWESSESREEAMSRLRYVCRTRDTDDGYLCYTWGLLEYHRGNYAASYTAFRKALEKNPNDSLYKNMLRISAEKSGNLADLKAHSRDGEVLAVFTETQKLCKENKPPESESFRFLAERGILTKETLRRGVLSDCFQRLRDVDKSQIQKEIRLSSLSYKERLYADQMKSDPFSRIWDTASYHRGETGQAVGASAGVVTANASLVTDSGIVLPQTTAKPGAPITDAWRKLKLASVSGNESQGREAIRSFLSEIQSAKRKGKLEGQLALALERAAKLLLEQDPQYVKLRSLAKEL
;
A
#
# COMPACT_ATOMS: atom_id res chain seq x y z
N MET A 1 -11.58 47.58 -46.60
CA MET A 1 -11.09 47.59 -45.21
C MET A 1 -11.96 46.66 -44.37
N ARG A 2 -11.32 45.64 -43.77
CA ARG A 2 -11.70 44.86 -42.56
C ARG A 2 -13.11 44.24 -42.50
N PRO A 3 -13.17 42.91 -42.59
CA PRO A 3 -13.48 42.14 -41.38
C PRO A 3 -12.53 40.94 -41.25
N PHE A 4 -11.52 41.05 -40.39
CA PHE A 4 -10.58 39.94 -40.11
C PHE A 4 -10.24 39.81 -38.63
N VAL A 5 -11.09 40.33 -37.73
CA VAL A 5 -10.77 40.44 -36.29
C VAL A 5 -11.60 39.49 -35.41
N VAL A 6 -12.60 38.77 -35.93
CA VAL A 6 -13.50 37.96 -35.08
C VAL A 6 -13.17 36.45 -35.08
N LEU A 7 -12.26 35.99 -35.93
CA LEU A 7 -11.98 34.55 -36.10
C LEU A 7 -10.68 34.06 -35.45
N ILE A 8 -10.16 34.78 -34.45
CA ILE A 8 -8.99 34.35 -33.65
C ILE A 8 -9.37 33.98 -32.21
N PHE A 9 -10.60 34.29 -31.75
CA PHE A 9 -11.04 33.96 -30.40
C PHE A 9 -11.72 32.59 -30.24
N ALA A 10 -11.98 31.87 -31.35
CA ALA A 10 -12.63 30.56 -31.32
C ALA A 10 -11.64 29.36 -31.37
N LEU A 11 -10.34 29.61 -31.48
CA LEU A 11 -9.29 28.56 -31.53
C LEU A 11 -8.46 28.44 -30.25
N SER A 12 -8.80 29.17 -29.17
CA SER A 12 -8.07 29.16 -27.90
C SER A 12 -8.73 28.35 -26.78
N LEU A 13 -9.86 27.69 -27.02
CA LEU A 13 -10.55 26.83 -26.03
C LEU A 13 -10.34 25.33 -26.25
N GLY A 14 -9.34 24.96 -27.06
CA GLY A 14 -8.97 23.58 -27.38
C GLY A 14 -7.76 23.01 -26.62
N PHE A 15 -7.32 23.65 -25.53
CA PHE A 15 -6.33 23.04 -24.65
C PHE A 15 -7.03 22.06 -23.70
N CYS A 16 -7.35 20.88 -24.26
CA CYS A 16 -7.47 19.68 -23.45
C CYS A 16 -6.19 19.57 -22.62
N THR A 17 -6.37 19.58 -21.30
CA THR A 17 -5.40 19.13 -20.32
C THR A 17 -5.08 17.66 -20.61
N SER A 18 -4.14 17.42 -21.52
CA SER A 18 -3.40 16.17 -21.51
C SER A 18 -2.56 16.22 -20.23
N GLU A 19 -3.03 15.58 -19.16
CA GLU A 19 -2.12 15.12 -18.12
C GLU A 19 -0.89 14.51 -18.81
N PRO A 20 0.34 14.88 -18.41
CA PRO A 20 1.52 14.29 -19.00
C PRO A 20 1.41 12.78 -18.84
N GLN A 21 1.35 12.05 -19.96
CA GLN A 21 1.40 10.59 -19.95
C GLN A 21 2.65 10.19 -19.16
N LYS A 22 2.45 9.75 -17.91
CA LYS A 22 3.50 9.20 -17.07
C LYS A 22 4.07 8.00 -17.84
N ASN A 23 5.26 8.20 -18.37
CA ASN A 23 5.98 7.21 -19.18
C ASN A 23 6.08 5.90 -18.37
N PRO A 24 5.52 4.77 -18.84
CA PRO A 24 5.44 3.53 -18.05
C PRO A 24 6.80 2.89 -17.75
N THR A 25 7.89 3.45 -18.30
CA THR A 25 9.28 3.03 -18.06
C THR A 25 10.05 3.96 -17.11
N ARG A 26 9.45 5.05 -16.61
CA ARG A 26 10.07 5.88 -15.56
C ARG A 26 9.99 5.10 -14.25
N ASP A 27 11.11 5.00 -13.52
CA ASP A 27 11.10 4.45 -12.17
C ASP A 27 9.96 5.11 -11.38
N PRO A 28 9.05 4.33 -10.78
CA PRO A 28 7.82 4.88 -10.24
C PRO A 28 8.05 5.76 -9.02
N TYR A 29 9.24 5.67 -8.42
CA TYR A 29 9.60 6.35 -7.19
C TYR A 29 10.59 7.46 -7.50
N SER A 30 10.36 8.66 -6.93
CA SER A 30 11.43 9.65 -6.87
C SER A 30 12.54 9.12 -5.94
N LEU A 31 13.79 9.49 -6.24
CA LEU A 31 14.92 9.17 -5.36
C LEU A 31 14.67 9.64 -3.92
N GLU A 32 14.08 10.82 -3.75
CA GLU A 32 13.68 11.36 -2.45
C GLU A 32 12.70 10.44 -1.71
N THR A 33 11.73 9.85 -2.41
CA THR A 33 10.78 8.89 -1.83
C THR A 33 11.49 7.61 -1.37
N LEU A 34 12.45 7.12 -2.17
CA LEU A 34 13.23 5.92 -1.82
C LEU A 34 14.11 6.14 -0.60
N ILE A 35 14.83 7.27 -0.53
CA ILE A 35 15.66 7.64 0.61
C ILE A 35 14.80 7.77 1.87
N PHE A 36 13.68 8.50 1.79
CA PHE A 36 12.78 8.65 2.92
C PHE A 36 12.21 7.32 3.39
N LEU A 37 11.82 6.44 2.47
CA LEU A 37 11.29 5.13 2.81
C LEU A 37 12.36 4.24 3.48
N GLU A 38 13.58 4.27 2.99
CA GLU A 38 14.71 3.56 3.59
C GLU A 38 14.94 3.99 5.03
N GLU A 39 14.98 5.30 5.31
CA GLU A 39 15.08 5.82 6.67
C GLU A 39 13.94 5.30 7.56
N VAL A 40 12.69 5.43 7.11
CA VAL A 40 11.51 4.97 7.87
C VAL A 40 11.58 3.47 8.14
N LEU A 41 11.97 2.66 7.15
CA LEU A 41 12.05 1.21 7.30
C LEU A 41 13.17 0.79 8.24
N LEU A 42 14.31 1.49 8.26
CA LEU A 42 15.40 1.24 9.21
C LEU A 42 15.03 1.64 10.63
N ASP A 43 14.40 2.81 10.80
CA ASP A 43 13.96 3.32 12.11
C ASP A 43 12.96 2.38 12.79
N VAL A 44 12.18 1.61 12.01
CA VAL A 44 11.24 0.59 12.52
C VAL A 44 11.97 -0.58 13.23
N TRP A 45 13.22 -0.86 12.84
CA TRP A 45 14.05 -1.93 13.40
C TRP A 45 14.88 -1.50 14.62
N GLU A 46 15.14 -0.20 14.79
CA GLU A 46 15.98 0.34 15.86
C GLU A 46 15.41 0.12 17.26
N SER A 47 14.21 0.64 17.52
CA SER A 47 13.55 0.55 18.83
C SER A 47 12.05 0.81 18.69
N SER A 48 11.28 0.53 19.74
CA SER A 48 9.85 0.87 19.77
C SER A 48 9.61 2.38 19.69
N GLU A 49 10.45 3.19 20.33
CA GLU A 49 10.37 4.66 20.28
C GLU A 49 10.64 5.18 18.88
N SER A 50 11.76 4.75 18.27
CA SER A 50 12.13 5.09 16.89
C SER A 50 11.06 4.65 15.89
N ARG A 51 10.42 3.49 16.13
CA ARG A 51 9.30 3.03 15.32
C ARG A 51 8.10 3.97 15.37
N GLU A 52 7.70 4.45 16.55
CA GLU A 52 6.58 5.40 16.64
C GLU A 52 6.92 6.75 16.00
N GLU A 53 8.16 7.22 16.16
CA GLU A 53 8.64 8.42 15.50
C GLU A 53 8.62 8.28 13.97
N ALA A 54 9.14 7.18 13.44
CA ALA A 54 9.11 6.86 12.01
C ALA A 54 7.67 6.83 11.46
N MET A 55 6.74 6.22 12.19
CA MET A 55 5.33 6.21 11.84
C MET A 55 4.69 7.61 11.88
N SER A 56 5.09 8.44 12.84
CA SER A 56 4.67 9.84 12.92
C SER A 56 5.18 10.66 11.73
N ARG A 57 6.47 10.52 11.40
CA ARG A 57 7.10 11.15 10.23
C ARG A 57 6.43 10.72 8.92
N LEU A 58 6.22 9.41 8.73
CA LEU A 58 5.55 8.86 7.55
C LEU A 58 4.12 9.42 7.38
N ARG A 59 3.35 9.45 8.47
CA ARG A 59 2.01 10.06 8.49
C ARG A 59 2.04 11.55 8.16
N TYR A 60 2.98 12.29 8.73
CA TYR A 60 3.15 13.71 8.44
C TYR A 60 3.44 13.92 6.96
N VAL A 61 4.44 13.22 6.42
CA VAL A 61 4.84 13.32 5.02
C VAL A 61 3.71 12.94 4.07
N CYS A 62 2.98 11.85 4.32
CA CYS A 62 1.80 11.49 3.53
C CYS A 62 0.77 12.64 3.47
N ARG A 63 0.57 13.37 4.57
CA ARG A 63 -0.43 14.44 4.66
C ARG A 63 0.01 15.78 4.09
N THR A 64 1.29 16.09 4.18
CA THR A 64 1.82 17.42 3.82
C THR A 64 2.54 17.45 2.48
N ARG A 65 3.12 16.32 2.04
CA ARG A 65 3.79 16.26 0.74
C ARG A 65 2.82 15.89 -0.37
N ASP A 66 2.95 16.62 -1.47
CA ASP A 66 2.27 16.27 -2.69
C ASP A 66 3.13 15.34 -3.55
N THR A 67 3.22 14.07 -3.15
CA THR A 67 3.64 13.04 -4.10
C THR A 67 2.41 12.64 -4.93
N ASP A 68 2.52 12.76 -6.26
CA ASP A 68 1.43 12.58 -7.24
C ASP A 68 0.91 11.13 -7.36
N ASP A 69 1.37 10.20 -6.52
CA ASP A 69 1.08 8.78 -6.63
C ASP A 69 0.41 8.17 -5.38
N GLY A 70 0.34 8.91 -4.27
CA GLY A 70 -0.19 8.41 -3.00
C GLY A 70 0.67 7.35 -2.31
N TYR A 71 1.91 7.11 -2.77
CA TYR A 71 2.67 5.94 -2.38
C TYR A 71 2.99 5.87 -0.88
N LEU A 72 3.39 7.00 -0.33
CA LEU A 72 3.72 7.10 1.10
C LEU A 72 2.47 6.96 1.98
N CYS A 73 1.31 7.39 1.48
CA CYS A 73 0.04 7.17 2.16
C CYS A 73 -0.38 5.70 2.14
N TYR A 74 -0.16 5.01 1.02
CA TYR A 74 -0.36 3.57 0.94
C TYR A 74 0.57 2.81 1.89
N THR A 75 1.85 3.18 1.91
CA THR A 75 2.84 2.60 2.82
C THR A 75 2.43 2.80 4.28
N TRP A 76 2.04 4.03 4.66
CA TRP A 76 1.50 4.30 5.99
C TRP A 76 0.29 3.42 6.30
N GLY A 77 -0.65 3.32 5.35
CA GLY A 77 -1.85 2.51 5.49
C GLY A 77 -1.57 1.03 5.72
N LEU A 78 -0.60 0.46 5.01
CA LEU A 78 -0.18 -0.93 5.21
C LEU A 78 0.42 -1.15 6.59
N LEU A 79 1.33 -0.27 7.02
CA LEU A 79 1.98 -0.40 8.32
C LEU A 79 0.95 -0.33 9.46
N GLU A 80 0.02 0.61 9.41
CA GLU A 80 -1.07 0.70 10.39
C GLU A 80 -2.01 -0.51 10.32
N TYR A 81 -2.29 -1.02 9.12
CA TYR A 81 -3.11 -2.22 8.93
C TYR A 81 -2.51 -3.42 9.65
N HIS A 82 -1.20 -3.63 9.48
CA HIS A 82 -0.49 -4.74 10.12
C HIS A 82 -0.33 -4.57 11.63
N ARG A 83 -0.28 -3.34 12.12
CA ARG A 83 -0.34 -3.03 13.56
C ARG A 83 -1.74 -3.22 14.17
N GLY A 84 -2.75 -3.54 13.36
CA GLY A 84 -4.14 -3.66 13.79
C GLY A 84 -4.86 -2.33 13.97
N ASN A 85 -4.21 -1.21 13.62
CA ASN A 85 -4.79 0.12 13.69
C ASN A 85 -5.60 0.43 12.42
N TYR A 86 -6.72 -0.29 12.26
CA TYR A 86 -7.51 -0.23 11.03
C TYR A 86 -8.13 1.15 10.75
N ALA A 87 -8.38 1.97 11.78
CA ALA A 87 -8.90 3.32 11.61
C ALA A 87 -7.85 4.28 11.01
N ALA A 88 -6.59 4.22 11.48
CA ALA A 88 -5.50 4.97 10.86
C ALA A 88 -5.20 4.47 9.44
N SER A 89 -5.24 3.15 9.26
CA SER A 89 -5.09 2.51 7.95
C SER A 89 -6.15 2.98 6.94
N TYR A 90 -7.42 3.01 7.33
CA TYR A 90 -8.52 3.56 6.53
C TYR A 90 -8.25 5.02 6.12
N THR A 91 -7.82 5.85 7.08
CA THR A 91 -7.50 7.26 6.82
C THR A 91 -6.37 7.39 5.79
N ALA A 92 -5.35 6.56 5.90
CA ALA A 92 -4.19 6.55 5.02
C ALA A 92 -4.54 6.11 3.59
N PHE A 93 -5.30 5.02 3.44
CA PHE A 93 -5.73 4.56 2.12
C PHE A 93 -6.72 5.51 1.46
N ARG A 94 -7.55 6.21 2.24
CA ARG A 94 -8.41 7.28 1.69
C ARG A 94 -7.56 8.40 1.09
N LYS A 95 -6.52 8.84 1.81
CA LYS A 95 -5.54 9.81 1.31
C LYS A 95 -4.77 9.33 0.08
N ALA A 96 -4.41 8.04 0.04
CA ALA A 96 -3.77 7.45 -1.13
C ALA A 96 -4.70 7.49 -2.36
N LEU A 97 -5.99 7.15 -2.17
CA LEU A 97 -7.00 7.19 -3.22
C LEU A 97 -7.34 8.62 -3.67
N GLU A 98 -7.34 9.61 -2.76
CA GLU A 98 -7.48 11.03 -3.11
C GLU A 98 -6.39 11.45 -4.13
N LYS A 99 -5.17 10.92 -3.99
CA LYS A 99 -4.03 11.22 -4.87
C LYS A 99 -4.03 10.42 -6.17
N ASN A 100 -4.52 9.19 -6.16
CA ASN A 100 -4.69 8.37 -7.36
C ASN A 100 -6.07 7.67 -7.36
N PRO A 101 -7.14 8.36 -7.83
CA PRO A 101 -8.53 7.88 -7.68
C PRO A 101 -8.87 6.61 -8.48
N ASN A 102 -8.01 6.20 -9.42
CA ASN A 102 -8.25 5.05 -10.28
C ASN A 102 -7.45 3.80 -9.88
N ASP A 103 -6.61 3.90 -8.85
CA ASP A 103 -5.78 2.79 -8.39
C ASP A 103 -6.63 1.70 -7.69
N SER A 104 -6.67 0.50 -8.28
CA SER A 104 -7.48 -0.60 -7.72
C SER A 104 -6.92 -1.16 -6.42
N LEU A 105 -5.60 -1.12 -6.23
CA LEU A 105 -4.95 -1.56 -5.00
C LEU A 105 -5.39 -0.66 -3.84
N TYR A 106 -5.43 0.65 -4.06
CA TYR A 106 -5.92 1.61 -3.07
C TYR A 106 -7.39 1.41 -2.75
N LYS A 107 -8.23 1.21 -3.78
CA LYS A 107 -9.66 0.91 -3.59
C LYS A 107 -9.87 -0.35 -2.77
N ASN A 108 -9.13 -1.42 -3.06
CA ASN A 108 -9.27 -2.67 -2.32
C ASN A 108 -8.78 -2.52 -0.87
N MET A 109 -7.64 -1.88 -0.64
CA MET A 109 -7.13 -1.67 0.72
C MET A 109 -7.98 -0.72 1.55
N LEU A 110 -8.53 0.33 0.95
CA LEU A 110 -9.52 1.21 1.58
C LEU A 110 -10.76 0.42 2.01
N ARG A 111 -11.28 -0.43 1.11
CA ARG A 111 -12.44 -1.29 1.38
C ARG A 111 -12.18 -2.26 2.54
N ILE A 112 -11.07 -2.99 2.52
CA ILE A 112 -10.70 -3.94 3.57
C ILE A 112 -10.51 -3.22 4.92
N SER A 113 -9.88 -2.05 4.90
CA SER A 113 -9.65 -1.27 6.12
C SER A 113 -10.95 -0.71 6.69
N ALA A 114 -11.87 -0.25 5.83
CA ALA A 114 -13.19 0.22 6.23
C ALA A 114 -14.02 -0.90 6.89
N GLU A 115 -13.97 -2.11 6.33
CA GLU A 115 -14.62 -3.30 6.89
C GLU A 115 -14.12 -3.59 8.31
N LYS A 116 -12.79 -3.61 8.48
CA LYS A 116 -12.17 -3.94 9.77
C LYS A 116 -12.27 -2.84 10.81
N SER A 117 -12.33 -1.59 10.39
CA SER A 117 -12.45 -0.44 11.29
C SER A 117 -13.89 -0.03 11.60
N GLY A 118 -14.88 -0.64 10.94
CA GLY A 118 -16.29 -0.25 11.08
C GLY A 118 -16.67 1.03 10.30
N ASN A 119 -15.79 1.53 9.42
CA ASN A 119 -16.00 2.76 8.66
C ASN A 119 -16.72 2.56 7.31
N LEU A 120 -17.51 1.49 7.15
CA LEU A 120 -18.28 1.26 5.92
C LEU A 120 -19.30 2.37 5.67
N ALA A 121 -19.93 2.90 6.72
CA ALA A 121 -20.88 4.01 6.60
C ALA A 121 -20.20 5.31 6.11
N ASP A 122 -19.02 5.64 6.65
CA ASP A 122 -18.21 6.79 6.18
C ASP A 122 -17.81 6.59 4.71
N LEU A 123 -17.31 5.40 4.37
CA LEU A 123 -16.96 5.06 2.99
C LEU A 123 -18.16 5.22 2.04
N LYS A 124 -19.34 4.75 2.45
CA LYS A 124 -20.58 4.82 1.67
C LYS A 124 -21.02 6.27 1.41
N ALA A 125 -20.89 7.15 2.39
CA ALA A 125 -21.29 8.55 2.29
C ALA A 125 -20.30 9.41 1.51
N HIS A 126 -19.04 8.97 1.38
CA HIS A 126 -17.96 9.82 0.89
C HIS A 126 -17.94 9.99 -0.63
N SER A 127 -18.30 8.97 -1.41
CA SER A 127 -18.31 9.05 -2.88
C SER A 127 -19.16 7.95 -3.51
N ARG A 128 -19.50 8.11 -4.80
CA ARG A 128 -20.19 7.06 -5.57
C ARG A 128 -19.40 5.75 -5.61
N ASP A 129 -18.08 5.83 -5.76
CA ASP A 129 -17.20 4.65 -5.71
C ASP A 129 -17.15 4.05 -4.30
N GLY A 130 -17.16 4.90 -3.26
CA GLY A 130 -17.24 4.48 -1.86
C GLY A 130 -18.53 3.74 -1.56
N GLU A 131 -19.68 4.24 -2.05
CA GLU A 131 -20.97 3.56 -1.97
C GLU A 131 -20.91 2.15 -2.58
N VAL A 132 -20.30 2.03 -3.76
CA VAL A 132 -20.10 0.73 -4.42
C VAL A 132 -19.24 -0.21 -3.59
N LEU A 133 -18.10 0.26 -3.09
CA LEU A 133 -17.19 -0.55 -2.28
C LEU A 133 -17.84 -1.01 -0.97
N ALA A 134 -18.63 -0.13 -0.34
CA ALA A 134 -19.36 -0.43 0.89
C ALA A 134 -20.45 -1.49 0.64
N VAL A 135 -21.34 -1.27 -0.35
CA VAL A 135 -22.42 -2.22 -0.68
C VAL A 135 -21.86 -3.57 -1.11
N PHE A 136 -20.79 -3.60 -1.90
CA PHE A 136 -20.11 -4.84 -2.28
C PHE A 136 -19.60 -5.60 -1.05
N THR A 137 -19.01 -4.90 -0.09
CA THR A 137 -18.44 -5.50 1.13
C THR A 137 -19.53 -6.02 2.06
N GLU A 138 -20.59 -5.24 2.28
CA GLU A 138 -21.75 -5.65 3.07
C GLU A 138 -22.40 -6.90 2.48
N THR A 139 -22.61 -6.92 1.16
CA THR A 139 -23.13 -8.08 0.43
C THR A 139 -22.22 -9.29 0.61
N GLN A 140 -20.91 -9.13 0.41
CA GLN A 140 -19.94 -10.20 0.58
C GLN A 140 -19.95 -10.76 2.00
N LYS A 141 -20.08 -9.90 3.02
CA LYS A 141 -20.16 -10.30 4.42
C LYS A 141 -21.41 -11.13 4.70
N LEU A 142 -22.59 -10.68 4.26
CA LEU A 142 -23.83 -11.45 4.38
C LEU A 142 -23.70 -12.83 3.71
N CYS A 143 -23.06 -12.86 2.54
CA CYS A 143 -22.82 -14.09 1.80
C CYS A 143 -21.92 -15.08 2.56
N LYS A 144 -20.83 -14.60 3.17
CA LYS A 144 -19.91 -15.42 3.99
C LYS A 144 -20.56 -15.92 5.28
N GLU A 145 -21.42 -15.12 5.89
CA GLU A 145 -22.12 -15.45 7.14
C GLU A 145 -23.35 -16.35 6.90
N ASN A 146 -23.58 -16.84 5.68
CA ASN A 146 -24.78 -17.61 5.28
C ASN A 146 -26.11 -16.92 5.60
N LYS A 147 -26.10 -15.59 5.76
CA LYS A 147 -27.31 -14.79 5.92
C LYS A 147 -28.10 -14.73 4.61
N PRO A 148 -29.41 -14.44 4.66
CA PRO A 148 -30.22 -14.29 3.45
C PRO A 148 -29.68 -13.11 2.62
N PRO A 149 -29.41 -13.32 1.31
CA PRO A 149 -28.96 -12.25 0.43
C PRO A 149 -30.06 -11.22 0.19
N GLU A 150 -29.68 -9.94 0.18
CA GLU A 150 -30.57 -8.85 -0.18
C GLU A 150 -30.56 -8.63 -1.69
N SER A 151 -31.70 -8.85 -2.36
CA SER A 151 -31.80 -8.70 -3.81
C SER A 151 -31.47 -7.28 -4.30
N GLU A 152 -31.81 -6.26 -3.51
CA GLU A 152 -31.52 -4.85 -3.80
C GLU A 152 -30.02 -4.58 -3.91
N SER A 153 -29.22 -5.16 -3.02
CA SER A 153 -27.76 -5.01 -3.03
C SER A 153 -27.15 -5.62 -4.29
N PHE A 154 -27.62 -6.79 -4.73
CA PHE A 154 -27.19 -7.38 -6.01
C PHE A 154 -27.63 -6.54 -7.20
N ARG A 155 -28.86 -6.03 -7.21
CA ARG A 155 -29.36 -5.17 -8.28
C ARG A 155 -28.53 -3.90 -8.40
N PHE A 156 -28.26 -3.23 -7.27
CA PHE A 156 -27.42 -2.03 -7.19
C PHE A 156 -26.04 -2.25 -7.83
N LEU A 157 -25.41 -3.39 -7.53
CA LEU A 157 -24.09 -3.73 -8.07
C LEU A 157 -24.14 -4.10 -9.56
N ALA A 158 -25.23 -4.72 -10.03
CA ALA A 158 -25.43 -5.03 -11.43
C ALA A 158 -25.63 -3.77 -12.28
N GLU A 159 -26.48 -2.83 -11.84
CA GLU A 159 -26.75 -1.55 -12.51
C GLU A 159 -25.48 -0.70 -12.70
N ARG A 160 -24.52 -0.85 -11.79
CA ARG A 160 -23.23 -0.14 -11.81
C ARG A 160 -22.12 -0.91 -12.53
N GLY A 161 -22.44 -2.06 -13.13
CA GLY A 161 -21.49 -2.85 -13.92
C GLY A 161 -20.44 -3.61 -13.09
N ILE A 162 -20.65 -3.73 -11.78
CA ILE A 162 -19.75 -4.48 -10.88
C ILE A 162 -20.01 -5.97 -11.01
N LEU A 163 -21.28 -6.36 -11.18
CA LEU A 163 -21.67 -7.74 -11.44
C LEU A 163 -21.77 -7.98 -12.95
N THR A 164 -21.06 -9.01 -13.39
CA THR A 164 -21.12 -9.59 -14.73
C THR A 164 -21.69 -11.01 -14.66
N LYS A 165 -22.08 -11.56 -15.81
CA LYS A 165 -22.50 -12.97 -15.91
C LYS A 165 -21.43 -13.91 -15.36
N GLU A 166 -20.16 -13.62 -15.62
CA GLU A 166 -19.05 -14.47 -15.14
C GLU A 166 -18.84 -14.34 -13.62
N THR A 167 -18.93 -13.15 -13.04
CA THR A 167 -18.81 -12.99 -11.58
C THR A 167 -19.98 -13.62 -10.83
N LEU A 168 -21.17 -13.70 -11.43
CA LEU A 168 -22.29 -14.43 -10.84
C LEU A 168 -22.17 -15.94 -10.97
N ARG A 169 -21.35 -16.45 -11.90
CA ARG A 169 -21.11 -17.88 -12.10
C ARG A 169 -19.94 -18.42 -11.28
N ARG A 170 -18.89 -17.62 -11.09
CA ARG A 170 -17.61 -18.06 -10.49
C ARG A 170 -17.00 -17.08 -9.50
N GLY A 171 -17.68 -15.97 -9.19
CA GLY A 171 -17.17 -14.96 -8.28
C GLY A 171 -17.53 -15.22 -6.81
N VAL A 172 -16.99 -14.39 -5.91
CA VAL A 172 -17.18 -14.48 -4.45
C VAL A 172 -18.63 -14.32 -3.99
N LEU A 173 -19.52 -13.82 -4.85
CA LEU A 173 -20.96 -13.67 -4.57
C LEU A 173 -21.81 -14.75 -5.28
N SER A 174 -21.20 -15.69 -6.00
CA SER A 174 -21.90 -16.66 -6.85
C SER A 174 -22.84 -17.57 -6.06
N ASP A 175 -22.34 -18.27 -5.05
CA ASP A 175 -23.14 -19.19 -4.23
C ASP A 175 -24.29 -18.47 -3.53
N CYS A 176 -24.02 -17.24 -3.08
CA CYS A 176 -24.99 -16.38 -2.45
C CYS A 176 -26.08 -15.92 -3.42
N PHE A 177 -25.70 -15.55 -4.65
CA PHE A 177 -26.65 -15.24 -5.72
C PHE A 177 -27.55 -16.44 -6.05
N GLN A 178 -27.01 -17.67 -6.01
CA GLN A 178 -27.82 -18.88 -6.24
C GLN A 178 -28.91 -19.10 -5.17
N ARG A 179 -28.73 -18.54 -3.97
CA ARG A 179 -29.71 -18.60 -2.88
C ARG A 179 -30.85 -17.58 -3.02
N LEU A 180 -30.76 -16.62 -3.95
CA LEU A 180 -31.87 -15.69 -4.23
C LEU A 180 -33.07 -16.42 -4.86
N ARG A 181 -34.25 -15.81 -4.79
CA ARG A 181 -35.44 -16.32 -5.51
C ARG A 181 -35.24 -16.15 -7.02
N ASP A 182 -35.84 -17.03 -7.80
CA ASP A 182 -35.66 -17.02 -9.26
C ASP A 182 -36.21 -15.74 -9.92
N VAL A 183 -37.26 -15.14 -9.33
CA VAL A 183 -37.78 -13.84 -9.75
C VAL A 183 -36.70 -12.76 -9.59
N ASP A 184 -36.06 -12.68 -8.42
CA ASP A 184 -35.01 -11.70 -8.14
C ASP A 184 -33.79 -11.92 -9.04
N LYS A 185 -33.36 -13.19 -9.21
CA LYS A 185 -32.27 -13.55 -10.14
C LYS A 185 -32.56 -13.06 -11.55
N SER A 186 -33.76 -13.31 -12.06
CA SER A 186 -34.16 -12.92 -13.42
C SER A 186 -34.15 -11.41 -13.62
N GLN A 187 -34.55 -10.64 -12.59
CA GLN A 187 -34.51 -9.18 -12.63
C GLN A 187 -33.07 -8.67 -12.62
N ILE A 188 -32.24 -9.15 -11.69
CA ILE A 188 -30.81 -8.77 -11.61
C ILE A 188 -30.09 -9.10 -12.91
N GLN A 189 -30.35 -10.27 -13.52
CA GLN A 189 -29.73 -10.67 -14.79
C GLN A 189 -30.07 -9.74 -15.96
N LYS A 190 -31.24 -9.07 -15.95
CA LYS A 190 -31.61 -8.07 -16.96
C LYS A 190 -30.81 -6.78 -16.81
N GLU A 191 -30.43 -6.43 -15.58
CA GLU A 191 -29.64 -5.22 -15.28
C GLU A 191 -28.14 -5.40 -15.58
N ILE A 192 -27.66 -6.64 -15.74
CA ILE A 192 -26.28 -6.92 -16.16
C ILE A 192 -26.09 -6.48 -17.61
N ARG A 193 -25.66 -5.23 -17.79
CA ARG A 193 -25.24 -4.72 -19.10
C ARG A 193 -23.94 -5.40 -19.54
N LEU A 194 -23.71 -5.46 -20.85
CA LEU A 194 -22.37 -5.70 -21.41
C LEU A 194 -21.46 -4.60 -20.84
N SER A 195 -20.59 -4.96 -19.90
CA SER A 195 -19.88 -3.99 -19.06
C SER A 195 -19.06 -3.02 -19.90
N SER A 196 -19.29 -1.71 -19.75
CA SER A 196 -18.31 -0.69 -20.16
C SER A 196 -17.14 -0.76 -19.17
N LEU A 197 -16.05 -1.44 -19.56
CA LEU A 197 -14.81 -1.63 -18.81
C LEU A 197 -15.03 -2.12 -17.38
N SER A 198 -14.98 -3.44 -17.24
CA SER A 198 -15.26 -4.14 -16.00
C SER A 198 -14.31 -3.72 -14.87
N TYR A 199 -14.83 -3.53 -13.65
CA TYR A 199 -14.02 -3.50 -12.43
C TYR A 199 -13.09 -4.73 -12.36
N LYS A 200 -13.53 -5.88 -12.90
CA LYS A 200 -12.72 -7.08 -13.09
C LYS A 200 -11.64 -6.87 -14.15
N GLU A 201 -11.91 -6.27 -15.30
CA GLU A 201 -10.88 -5.98 -16.31
C GLU A 201 -9.84 -4.97 -15.80
N ARG A 202 -10.24 -3.99 -14.97
CA ARG A 202 -9.31 -3.11 -14.26
C ARG A 202 -8.52 -3.85 -13.18
N LEU A 203 -9.19 -4.64 -12.33
CA LEU A 203 -8.54 -5.44 -11.30
C LEU A 203 -7.59 -6.50 -11.87
N TYR A 204 -7.96 -7.14 -13.00
CA TYR A 204 -7.10 -8.08 -13.72
C TYR A 204 -6.02 -7.38 -14.52
N ALA A 205 -6.28 -6.22 -15.14
CA ALA A 205 -5.24 -5.40 -15.75
C ALA A 205 -4.25 -4.86 -14.72
N ASP A 206 -4.67 -4.64 -13.46
CA ASP A 206 -3.82 -4.24 -12.35
C ASP A 206 -3.13 -5.44 -11.68
N GLN A 207 -3.72 -6.64 -11.70
CA GLN A 207 -3.03 -7.91 -11.37
C GLN A 207 -1.93 -8.24 -12.40
N MET A 208 -2.12 -7.83 -13.67
CA MET A 208 -1.20 -8.11 -14.78
C MET A 208 -0.21 -6.98 -15.06
N LYS A 209 -0.51 -5.74 -14.67
CA LYS A 209 0.48 -4.67 -14.59
C LYS A 209 1.34 -4.94 -13.37
N SER A 210 2.66 -4.91 -13.54
CA SER A 210 3.56 -4.68 -12.41
C SER A 210 3.16 -3.35 -11.79
N ASP A 211 2.32 -3.38 -10.74
CA ASP A 211 1.98 -2.18 -10.03
C ASP A 211 3.29 -1.58 -9.49
N PRO A 212 3.46 -0.25 -9.51
CA PRO A 212 4.63 0.41 -8.96
C PRO A 212 5.11 -0.17 -7.61
N PHE A 213 4.17 -0.43 -6.71
CA PHE A 213 4.38 -0.89 -5.33
C PHE A 213 5.01 -2.27 -5.26
N SER A 214 4.70 -3.16 -6.21
CA SER A 214 5.22 -4.53 -6.27
C SER A 214 6.75 -4.59 -6.31
N ARG A 215 7.41 -3.50 -6.74
CA ARG A 215 8.87 -3.36 -6.70
C ARG A 215 9.43 -3.31 -5.28
N ILE A 216 8.65 -2.88 -4.29
CA ILE A 216 9.06 -2.77 -2.87
C ILE A 216 8.20 -3.67 -1.99
N TRP A 217 6.88 -3.58 -2.08
CA TRP A 217 5.94 -4.35 -1.27
C TRP A 217 5.49 -5.64 -1.97
N ASP A 218 5.20 -6.68 -1.22
CA ASP A 218 4.50 -7.86 -1.76
C ASP A 218 2.99 -7.57 -1.80
N THR A 219 2.52 -7.11 -2.97
CA THR A 219 1.13 -6.73 -3.22
C THR A 219 0.28 -7.88 -3.75
N ALA A 220 0.88 -9.05 -4.05
CA ALA A 220 0.19 -10.14 -4.75
C ALA A 220 -1.03 -10.66 -3.96
N SER A 221 -0.91 -10.75 -2.64
CA SER A 221 -2.02 -11.15 -1.77
C SER A 221 -3.21 -10.18 -1.82
N TYR A 222 -2.94 -8.87 -1.91
CA TYR A 222 -3.96 -7.83 -1.97
C TYR A 222 -4.64 -7.77 -3.34
N HIS A 223 -3.91 -8.08 -4.41
CA HIS A 223 -4.47 -8.17 -5.75
C HIS A 223 -5.40 -9.37 -5.93
N ARG A 224 -5.08 -10.52 -5.34
CA ARG A 224 -5.88 -11.76 -5.50
C ARG A 224 -7.21 -11.73 -4.75
N GLY A 225 -7.47 -10.71 -3.93
CA GLY A 225 -8.67 -10.66 -3.10
C GLY A 225 -8.76 -11.84 -2.12
N GLU A 226 -7.66 -12.56 -1.91
CA GLU A 226 -7.48 -13.41 -0.74
C GLU A 226 -7.72 -12.46 0.42
N THR A 227 -8.83 -12.67 1.15
CA THR A 227 -8.96 -12.10 2.49
C THR A 227 -7.64 -12.43 3.15
N GLY A 228 -6.79 -11.42 3.34
CA GLY A 228 -5.50 -11.62 3.99
C GLY A 228 -5.84 -12.40 5.23
N GLN A 229 -5.45 -13.68 5.23
CA GLN A 229 -5.55 -14.52 6.39
C GLN A 229 -4.69 -13.81 7.41
N ALA A 230 -5.34 -13.00 8.24
CA ALA A 230 -5.00 -12.81 9.62
C ALA A 230 -5.35 -14.14 10.29
N VAL A 231 -4.53 -15.16 10.03
CA VAL A 231 -4.50 -16.36 10.84
C VAL A 231 -3.36 -16.11 11.83
N GLY A 232 -3.75 -15.95 13.09
CA GLY A 232 -2.89 -15.63 14.23
C GLY A 232 -2.68 -14.12 14.40
N ALA A 233 -3.61 -13.37 15.00
CA ALA A 233 -3.58 -13.19 16.45
C ALA A 233 -2.89 -14.34 17.19
N SER A 234 -1.56 -14.34 17.21
CA SER A 234 -0.85 -14.94 18.32
C SER A 234 -1.25 -14.15 19.55
N ALA A 235 -2.04 -14.79 20.41
CA ALA A 235 -2.26 -14.38 21.78
C ALA A 235 -0.90 -14.34 22.49
N GLY A 236 -0.24 -13.20 22.42
CA GLY A 236 0.96 -12.85 23.19
C GLY A 236 0.66 -11.55 23.89
N VAL A 237 -0.13 -11.64 24.96
CA VAL A 237 -0.26 -10.56 25.94
C VAL A 237 1.14 -10.31 26.48
N VAL A 238 1.83 -9.29 25.97
CA VAL A 238 3.01 -8.76 26.65
C VAL A 238 2.46 -7.95 27.82
N THR A 239 2.35 -8.62 28.95
CA THR A 239 2.15 -8.02 30.26
C THR A 239 3.29 -7.05 30.50
N ALA A 240 2.98 -5.76 30.55
CA ALA A 240 3.91 -4.73 30.99
C ALA A 240 4.15 -4.90 32.50
N ASN A 241 5.23 -5.58 32.88
CA ASN A 241 5.76 -5.43 34.23
C ASN A 241 6.57 -4.14 34.29
N ALA A 242 5.91 -3.08 34.74
CA ALA A 242 6.57 -1.89 35.24
C ALA A 242 7.15 -2.22 36.62
N SER A 243 8.47 -2.34 36.71
CA SER A 243 9.19 -2.25 37.98
C SER A 243 10.04 -0.99 37.96
N LEU A 244 9.55 0.01 38.70
CA LEU A 244 10.26 1.20 39.15
C LEU A 244 11.47 0.78 40.00
N VAL A 245 12.66 1.18 39.57
CA VAL A 245 13.80 1.37 40.47
C VAL A 245 14.44 2.70 40.11
N THR A 246 14.25 3.67 40.99
CA THR A 246 15.06 4.86 41.13
C THR A 246 16.43 4.46 41.67
N ASP A 247 17.52 4.87 41.02
CA ASP A 247 18.58 5.52 41.81
C ASP A 247 19.45 6.44 40.95
N SER A 248 19.78 7.54 41.59
CA SER A 248 20.56 8.70 41.16
C SER A 248 22.03 8.37 40.92
N GLY A 249 22.60 8.86 39.80
CA GLY A 249 24.04 8.86 39.56
C GLY A 249 24.40 9.73 38.35
N ILE A 250 24.88 10.94 38.62
CA ILE A 250 25.38 11.89 37.61
C ILE A 250 26.64 11.31 36.95
N VAL A 251 26.61 11.14 35.62
CA VAL A 251 27.81 10.90 34.79
C VAL A 251 27.72 11.77 33.54
N LEU A 252 28.83 12.47 33.25
CA LEU A 252 29.06 13.37 32.12
C LEU A 252 28.86 12.70 30.74
N PRO A 253 28.51 13.48 29.68
CA PRO A 253 28.11 12.93 28.39
C PRO A 253 29.33 12.47 27.59
N GLN A 254 29.63 11.18 27.65
CA GLN A 254 30.29 10.52 26.53
C GLN A 254 29.22 10.19 25.49
N THR A 255 29.42 10.64 24.26
CA THR A 255 28.64 10.23 23.09
C THR A 255 28.88 8.76 22.80
N THR A 256 28.32 7.88 23.62
CA THR A 256 28.12 6.48 23.26
C THR A 256 26.94 6.45 22.30
N ALA A 257 27.24 6.44 21.00
CA ALA A 257 26.25 6.03 20.01
C ALA A 257 25.69 4.69 20.47
N LYS A 258 24.40 4.66 20.82
CA LYS A 258 23.72 3.40 21.13
C LYS A 258 23.99 2.44 19.96
N PRO A 259 24.39 1.17 20.21
CA PRO A 259 24.50 0.20 19.14
C PRO A 259 23.14 0.15 18.44
N GLY A 260 23.13 0.43 17.13
CA GLY A 260 21.90 0.39 16.36
C GLY A 260 21.43 -1.05 16.22
N ALA A 261 20.24 -1.25 15.66
CA ALA A 261 19.84 -2.58 15.25
C ALA A 261 20.87 -3.16 14.26
N PRO A 262 21.24 -4.44 14.35
CA PRO A 262 22.27 -5.04 13.48
C PRO A 262 22.03 -4.83 11.98
N ILE A 263 20.75 -4.84 11.57
CA ILE A 263 20.32 -4.57 10.20
C ILE A 263 20.65 -3.14 9.75
N THR A 264 20.45 -2.16 10.62
CA THR A 264 20.77 -0.76 10.36
C THR A 264 22.27 -0.51 10.38
N ASP A 265 22.99 -1.15 11.30
CA ASP A 265 24.45 -1.06 11.37
C ASP A 265 25.09 -1.65 10.11
N ALA A 266 24.59 -2.77 9.60
CA ALA A 266 25.04 -3.36 8.33
C ALA A 266 24.80 -2.40 7.16
N TRP A 267 23.62 -1.78 7.10
CA TRP A 267 23.31 -0.81 6.04
C TRP A 267 24.14 0.48 6.17
N ARG A 268 24.39 0.96 7.39
CA ARG A 268 25.26 2.12 7.65
C ARG A 268 26.70 1.86 7.18
N LYS A 269 27.22 0.64 7.38
CA LYS A 269 28.53 0.23 6.85
C LYS A 269 28.56 0.26 5.32
N LEU A 270 27.47 -0.14 4.65
CA LEU A 270 27.37 -0.04 3.19
C LEU A 270 27.40 1.43 2.72
N LYS A 271 26.66 2.32 3.39
CA LYS A 271 26.72 3.78 3.12
C LYS A 271 28.14 4.33 3.26
N LEU A 272 28.88 3.93 4.29
CA LEU A 272 30.28 4.35 4.47
C LEU A 272 31.20 3.80 3.37
N ALA A 273 31.01 2.54 2.99
CA ALA A 273 31.75 1.91 1.89
C ALA A 273 31.45 2.58 0.53
N SER A 274 30.23 3.10 0.33
CA SER A 274 29.87 3.79 -0.92
C SER A 274 30.61 5.12 -1.08
N VAL A 275 30.76 5.87 0.02
CA VAL A 275 31.52 7.13 0.05
C VAL A 275 32.99 6.89 -0.29
N SER A 276 33.61 5.89 0.34
CA SER A 276 35.02 5.53 0.09
C SER A 276 35.23 4.82 -1.25
N GLY A 277 34.21 4.18 -1.80
CA GLY A 277 34.32 3.32 -2.99
C GLY A 277 34.96 1.96 -2.71
N ASN A 278 34.99 1.53 -1.44
CA ASN A 278 35.60 0.27 -1.06
C ASN A 278 34.65 -0.91 -1.34
N GLU A 279 34.80 -1.54 -2.51
CA GLU A 279 33.94 -2.66 -2.93
C GLU A 279 34.00 -3.85 -1.98
N SER A 280 35.18 -4.15 -1.39
CA SER A 280 35.33 -5.26 -0.44
C SER A 280 34.50 -5.04 0.83
N GLN A 281 34.57 -3.83 1.40
CA GLN A 281 33.75 -3.45 2.54
C GLN A 281 32.26 -3.39 2.18
N GLY A 282 31.93 -2.91 0.97
CA GLY A 282 30.56 -2.89 0.48
C GLY A 282 29.95 -4.29 0.38
N ARG A 283 30.71 -5.25 -0.18
CA ARG A 283 30.27 -6.65 -0.29
C ARG A 283 30.11 -7.31 1.08
N GLU A 284 31.01 -7.05 2.02
CA GLU A 284 30.88 -7.54 3.39
C GLU A 284 29.62 -6.97 4.08
N ALA A 285 29.38 -5.67 3.93
CA ALA A 285 28.19 -5.00 4.46
C ALA A 285 26.89 -5.56 3.86
N ILE A 286 26.84 -5.83 2.55
CA ILE A 286 25.68 -6.46 1.90
C ILE A 286 25.42 -7.86 2.43
N ARG A 287 26.46 -8.69 2.62
CA ARG A 287 26.30 -10.03 3.21
C ARG A 287 25.76 -9.96 4.62
N SER A 288 26.28 -9.05 5.44
CA SER A 288 25.78 -8.82 6.80
C SER A 288 24.32 -8.37 6.77
N PHE A 289 23.98 -7.43 5.89
CA PHE A 289 22.62 -6.92 5.73
C PHE A 289 21.64 -8.01 5.30
N LEU A 290 21.99 -8.82 4.30
CA LEU A 290 21.17 -9.95 3.86
C LEU A 290 20.99 -11.01 4.95
N SER A 291 22.02 -11.29 5.75
CA SER A 291 21.91 -12.21 6.88
C SER A 291 20.85 -11.73 7.88
N GLU A 292 20.86 -10.44 8.22
CA GLU A 292 19.87 -9.82 9.11
C GLU A 292 18.47 -9.80 8.49
N ILE A 293 18.34 -9.51 7.19
CA ILE A 293 17.07 -9.57 6.44
C ILE A 293 16.49 -10.99 6.52
N GLN A 294 17.31 -12.03 6.30
CA GLN A 294 16.86 -13.42 6.38
C GLN A 294 16.48 -13.81 7.81
N SER A 295 17.20 -13.32 8.82
CA SER A 295 16.82 -13.51 10.22
C SER A 295 15.49 -12.84 10.53
N ALA A 296 15.27 -11.62 10.04
CA ALA A 296 14.03 -10.87 10.23
C ALA A 296 12.83 -11.54 9.56
N LYS A 297 13.00 -12.08 8.35
CA LYS A 297 11.97 -12.85 7.63
C LYS A 297 11.43 -14.06 8.37
N ARG A 298 12.21 -14.62 9.30
CA ARG A 298 11.81 -15.78 10.12
C ARG A 298 11.05 -15.42 11.40
N LYS A 299 11.05 -14.14 11.82
CA LYS A 299 10.44 -13.70 13.09
C LYS A 299 8.92 -13.65 13.04
N GLY A 300 8.34 -13.36 11.88
CA GLY A 300 6.90 -13.23 11.73
C GLY A 300 6.52 -12.71 10.34
N LYS A 301 5.21 -12.73 10.05
CA LYS A 301 4.68 -12.30 8.75
C LYS A 301 4.92 -10.81 8.50
N LEU A 302 4.69 -9.97 9.52
CA LEU A 302 4.91 -8.52 9.42
C LEU A 302 6.40 -8.21 9.28
N GLU A 303 7.22 -8.80 10.14
CA GLU A 303 8.67 -8.65 10.12
C GLU A 303 9.25 -9.08 8.77
N GLY A 304 8.75 -10.17 8.18
CA GLY A 304 9.16 -10.62 6.86
C GLY A 304 8.74 -9.70 5.73
N GLN A 305 7.56 -9.08 5.80
CA GLN A 305 7.14 -8.07 4.83
C GLN A 305 7.98 -6.79 4.93
N LEU A 306 8.27 -6.33 6.15
CA LEU A 306 9.14 -5.17 6.38
C LEU A 306 10.57 -5.42 5.91
N ALA A 307 11.11 -6.60 6.18
CA ALA A 307 12.44 -7.00 5.75
C ALA A 307 12.52 -7.09 4.22
N LEU A 308 11.51 -7.68 3.57
CA LEU A 308 11.44 -7.72 2.11
C LEU A 308 11.33 -6.32 1.49
N ALA A 309 10.53 -5.44 2.09
CA ALA A 309 10.41 -4.05 1.64
C ALA A 309 11.75 -3.30 1.75
N LEU A 310 12.46 -3.48 2.86
CA LEU A 310 13.76 -2.86 3.09
C LEU A 310 14.82 -3.38 2.10
N GLU A 311 14.89 -4.69 1.87
CA GLU A 311 15.79 -5.31 0.88
C GLU A 311 15.56 -4.76 -0.53
N ARG A 312 14.29 -4.66 -0.94
CA ARG A 312 13.93 -4.13 -2.26
C ARG A 312 14.19 -2.64 -2.39
N ALA A 313 13.90 -1.84 -1.36
CA ALA A 313 14.22 -0.41 -1.34
C ALA A 313 15.74 -0.19 -1.40
N ALA A 314 16.52 -0.97 -0.65
CA ALA A 314 17.97 -0.98 -0.66
C ALA A 314 18.54 -1.27 -2.06
N LYS A 315 17.98 -2.27 -2.76
CA LYS A 315 18.36 -2.59 -4.14
C LYS A 315 18.13 -1.42 -5.09
N LEU A 316 16.95 -0.81 -5.03
CA LEU A 316 16.62 0.35 -5.87
C LEU A 316 17.53 1.53 -5.60
N LEU A 317 17.89 1.77 -4.34
CA LEU A 317 18.86 2.81 -3.98
C LEU A 317 20.24 2.54 -4.57
N LEU A 318 20.76 1.31 -4.48
CA LEU A 318 22.04 0.96 -5.11
C LEU A 318 22.03 1.17 -6.63
N GLU A 319 20.89 0.89 -7.28
CA GLU A 319 20.72 1.06 -8.72
C GLU A 319 20.61 2.54 -9.14
N GLN A 320 19.87 3.34 -8.38
CA GLN A 320 19.41 4.66 -8.82
C GLN A 320 20.17 5.83 -8.19
N ASP A 321 20.57 5.72 -6.93
CA ASP A 321 21.16 6.83 -6.18
C ASP A 321 22.63 7.05 -6.61
N PRO A 322 23.01 8.26 -7.07
CA PRO A 322 24.38 8.60 -7.43
C PRO A 322 25.41 8.32 -6.34
N GLN A 323 25.01 8.36 -5.05
CA GLN A 323 25.90 8.06 -3.93
C GLN A 323 26.49 6.63 -3.99
N TYR A 324 25.81 5.70 -4.65
CA TYR A 324 26.26 4.31 -4.76
C TYR A 324 26.84 3.98 -6.13
N VAL A 325 27.17 4.96 -6.98
CA VAL A 325 27.69 4.71 -8.33
C VAL A 325 28.90 3.75 -8.35
N LYS A 326 29.77 3.84 -7.34
CA LYS A 326 30.96 2.98 -7.20
C LYS A 326 30.64 1.55 -6.74
N LEU A 327 29.47 1.34 -6.13
CA LEU A 327 29.01 0.05 -5.60
C LEU A 327 27.78 -0.50 -6.35
N ARG A 328 27.34 0.16 -7.43
CA ARG A 328 26.12 -0.18 -8.17
C ARG A 328 26.11 -1.62 -8.70
N SER A 329 27.27 -2.17 -9.04
CA SER A 329 27.43 -3.56 -9.46
C SER A 329 26.95 -4.57 -8.40
N LEU A 330 27.05 -4.20 -7.11
CA LEU A 330 26.64 -5.03 -5.98
C LEU A 330 25.12 -5.11 -5.82
N ALA A 331 24.32 -4.30 -6.52
CA ALA A 331 22.86 -4.39 -6.50
C ALA A 331 22.33 -5.77 -6.96
N LYS A 332 23.13 -6.51 -7.74
CA LYS A 332 22.83 -7.88 -8.17
C LYS A 332 22.93 -8.91 -7.05
N GLU A 333 23.60 -8.54 -5.95
CA GLU A 333 23.76 -9.39 -4.77
C GLU A 333 22.55 -9.26 -3.81
N LEU A 334 21.66 -8.27 -4.01
CA LEU A 334 20.36 -8.08 -3.33
C LEU A 334 19.19 -8.65 -4.17
#